data_AF-A0A170Z6Z1-F1
#
_entry.id   AF-A0A170Z6Z1-F1
#
_cell.length_a   1.000
_cell.length_b   1.000
_cell.length_c   1.000
_cell.angle_alpha   90.00
_cell.angle_beta   90.00
_cell.angle_gamma   90.00
#
_symmetry.space_group_name_H-M   'P 1'
#
loop_
_entity.id
_entity.type
_entity.pdbx_description
1 polymer ?
#
loop_
_entity_poly.entity_id
_entity_poly.type
_entity_poly.pdbx_seq_one_letter_code
_entity_poly.pdbx_strand_id
1 'polypeptide(L)'
;MRLHTRVFAEVLSFSLCSKDDISKKLNIPYEETKAVEISNPKTLEFQVVRTSLIPGLLKSLSFNKDVPLPIKLFEISDVVYCDETTDTGARNVRKLCALYYNKRAGFEYLHGLLDRVMQVLDIPWEKEGGYYLNAINNDTFFPKRAAEILWRGNRIGKIGVLHPDVINALYLPPTCSVTGNR
;
A
#
# COMPACT_ATOMS: atom_id res chain seq x y z
N MET A 1 11.92 14.68 8.98
CA MET A 1 11.81 13.30 9.48
C MET A 1 12.74 12.41 8.64
N ARG A 2 13.98 12.17 9.10
CA ARG A 2 14.94 11.33 8.37
C ARG A 2 14.66 9.86 8.67
N LEU A 3 13.96 9.17 7.76
CA LEU A 3 13.89 7.69 7.74
C LEU A 3 15.22 7.10 7.23
N HIS A 4 16.35 7.56 7.77
CA HIS A 4 17.68 7.04 7.45
C HIS A 4 18.03 5.91 8.40
N THR A 5 17.19 4.88 8.45
CA THR A 5 17.60 3.56 8.94
C THR A 5 17.87 2.73 7.71
N ARG A 6 19.02 2.06 7.66
CA ARG A 6 19.51 1.21 6.54
C ARG A 6 18.62 -0.02 6.25
N VAL A 7 17.31 0.10 6.41
CA VAL A 7 16.35 -1.00 6.52
C VAL A 7 15.35 -0.98 5.36
N PHE A 8 14.90 0.17 4.85
CA PHE A 8 14.03 0.23 3.66
C PHE A 8 14.57 1.25 2.66
N ALA A 9 14.54 0.93 1.36
CA ALA A 9 14.89 1.84 0.28
C ALA A 9 13.66 2.62 -0.18
N GLU A 10 13.81 3.93 -0.36
CA GLU A 10 12.75 4.78 -0.90
C GLU A 10 12.60 4.55 -2.40
N VAL A 11 11.35 4.54 -2.87
CA VAL A 11 11.01 4.38 -4.29
C VAL A 11 10.03 5.48 -4.70
N LEU A 12 10.13 5.91 -5.96
CA LEU A 12 9.22 6.85 -6.59
C LEU A 12 8.53 6.15 -7.76
N SER A 13 7.22 5.90 -7.63
CA SER A 13 6.41 5.32 -8.70
C SER A 13 5.62 6.38 -9.46
N PHE A 14 5.22 6.08 -10.69
CA PHE A 14 4.35 6.95 -11.48
C PHE A 14 2.99 7.14 -10.77
N SER A 15 2.46 8.36 -10.85
CA SER A 15 1.14 8.67 -10.27
C SER A 15 -0.03 8.19 -11.13
N LEU A 16 0.22 7.90 -12.40
CA LEU A 16 -0.77 7.37 -13.33
C LEU A 16 -0.59 5.87 -13.51
N CYS A 17 -1.70 5.14 -13.62
CA CYS A 17 -1.70 3.71 -13.83
C CYS A 17 -2.89 3.23 -14.67
N SER A 18 -2.91 1.94 -14.97
CA SER A 18 -4.07 1.30 -15.60
C SER A 18 -5.21 1.12 -14.59
N LYS A 19 -6.44 0.96 -15.08
CA LYS A 19 -7.59 0.61 -14.22
C LYS A 19 -7.35 -0.71 -13.49
N ASP A 20 -6.81 -1.70 -14.19
CA ASP A 20 -6.52 -3.03 -13.64
C ASP A 20 -5.52 -3.00 -12.48
N ASP A 21 -4.55 -2.08 -12.50
CA ASP A 21 -3.53 -1.98 -11.44
C ASP A 21 -4.13 -1.66 -10.07
N ILE A 22 -5.22 -0.89 -10.01
CA ILE A 22 -5.84 -0.47 -8.75
C ILE A 22 -7.09 -1.29 -8.38
N SER A 23 -7.61 -2.09 -9.30
CA SER A 23 -8.82 -2.90 -9.12
C SER A 23 -8.49 -4.39 -9.20
N LYS A 24 -8.57 -4.96 -10.41
CA LYS A 24 -8.47 -6.40 -10.68
C LYS A 24 -7.20 -7.02 -10.12
N LYS A 25 -6.04 -6.38 -10.29
CA LYS A 25 -4.76 -6.91 -9.79
C LYS A 25 -4.65 -6.88 -8.26
N LEU A 26 -5.49 -6.09 -7.58
CA LEU A 26 -5.57 -6.02 -6.13
C LEU A 26 -6.79 -6.77 -5.55
N ASN A 27 -7.58 -7.45 -6.39
CA ASN A 27 -8.85 -8.05 -6.01
C ASN A 27 -9.83 -7.03 -5.38
N ILE A 28 -9.93 -5.84 -5.96
CA ILE A 28 -10.84 -4.78 -5.52
C ILE A 28 -11.82 -4.48 -6.66
N PRO A 29 -13.15 -4.47 -6.43
CA PRO A 29 -14.12 -4.00 -7.41
C PRO A 29 -13.79 -2.56 -7.85
N TYR A 30 -13.87 -2.28 -9.14
CA TYR A 30 -13.39 -1.00 -9.67
C TYR A 30 -14.15 0.19 -9.08
N GLU A 31 -15.44 0.03 -8.83
CA GLU A 31 -16.35 1.02 -8.24
C GLU A 31 -15.93 1.42 -6.83
N GLU A 32 -15.31 0.51 -6.07
CA GLU A 32 -14.82 0.79 -4.71
C GLU A 32 -13.52 1.60 -4.68
N THR A 33 -12.79 1.66 -5.80
CA THR A 33 -11.51 2.37 -5.88
C THR A 33 -11.68 3.89 -5.81
N LYS A 34 -12.86 4.41 -6.22
CA LYS A 34 -13.13 5.85 -6.38
C LYS A 34 -12.05 6.58 -7.18
N ALA A 35 -11.54 5.94 -8.23
CA ALA A 35 -10.45 6.47 -9.04
C ALA A 35 -10.87 7.65 -9.92
N VAL A 36 -9.98 8.64 -10.04
CA VAL A 36 -10.13 9.72 -11.02
C VAL A 36 -9.66 9.22 -12.38
N GLU A 37 -10.54 9.29 -13.38
CA GLU A 37 -10.26 8.84 -14.74
C GLU A 37 -9.74 9.94 -15.65
N ILE A 38 -8.79 9.59 -16.52
CA ILE A 38 -8.32 10.45 -17.59
C ILE A 38 -9.22 10.24 -18.81
N SER A 39 -9.79 11.33 -19.32
CA SER A 39 -10.76 11.27 -20.43
C SER A 39 -10.19 10.77 -21.76
N ASN A 40 -8.92 11.10 -22.06
CA ASN A 40 -8.27 10.74 -23.33
C ASN A 40 -6.88 10.13 -23.10
N PRO A 41 -6.81 8.91 -22.54
CA PRO A 41 -5.54 8.26 -22.22
C PRO A 41 -4.83 7.84 -23.51
N LYS A 42 -3.54 8.18 -23.63
CA LYS A 42 -2.73 7.77 -24.80
C LYS A 42 -2.25 6.33 -24.73
N THR A 43 -2.13 5.77 -23.53
CA THR A 43 -1.70 4.40 -23.28
C THR A 43 -2.57 3.78 -22.17
N LEU A 44 -2.59 2.45 -22.11
CA LEU A 44 -3.27 1.71 -21.03
C LEU A 44 -2.71 2.06 -19.64
N GLU A 45 -1.45 2.49 -19.55
CA GLU A 45 -0.81 2.85 -18.28
C GLU A 45 -1.24 4.22 -17.75
N PHE A 46 -1.98 5.01 -18.52
CA PHE A 46 -2.39 6.37 -18.17
C PHE A 46 -3.91 6.55 -18.15
N GLN A 47 -4.63 5.52 -17.70
CA GLN A 47 -6.10 5.55 -17.64
C GLN A 47 -6.64 6.27 -16.41
N VAL A 48 -5.96 6.12 -15.26
CA VAL A 48 -6.41 6.65 -13.98
C VAL A 48 -5.26 7.21 -13.17
N VAL A 49 -5.58 8.08 -12.22
CA VAL A 49 -4.66 8.48 -11.15
C VAL A 49 -4.69 7.40 -10.06
N ARG A 50 -3.53 7.00 -9.55
CA ARG A 50 -3.41 5.94 -8.56
C ARG A 50 -4.22 6.24 -7.29
N THR A 51 -4.91 5.22 -6.79
CA THR A 51 -5.66 5.22 -5.52
C THR A 51 -4.92 4.47 -4.41
N SER A 52 -3.80 3.84 -4.74
CA SER A 52 -2.97 3.06 -3.83
C SER A 52 -1.51 3.10 -4.30
N LEU A 53 -0.57 3.03 -3.36
CA LEU A 53 0.86 2.94 -3.65
C LEU A 53 1.32 1.48 -3.82
N ILE A 54 0.46 0.50 -3.47
CA ILE A 54 0.77 -0.93 -3.55
C ILE A 54 1.19 -1.36 -4.97
N PRO A 55 0.46 -0.99 -6.05
CA PRO A 55 0.84 -1.40 -7.40
C PRO A 55 2.19 -0.80 -7.83
N GLY A 56 2.48 0.44 -7.42
CA GLY A 56 3.76 1.10 -7.68
C GLY A 56 4.93 0.34 -7.06
N LEU A 57 4.84 0.01 -5.77
CA LEU A 57 5.88 -0.78 -5.09
C LEU A 57 6.04 -2.18 -5.68
N LEU A 58 4.95 -2.84 -6.06
CA LEU A 58 5.01 -4.18 -6.65
C LEU A 58 5.62 -4.18 -8.05
N LYS A 59 5.35 -3.15 -8.87
CA LYS A 59 6.05 -2.94 -10.15
C LYS A 59 7.55 -2.69 -9.92
N SER A 60 7.90 -1.85 -8.96
CA SER A 60 9.32 -1.62 -8.62
C SER A 60 10.00 -2.89 -8.14
N LEU A 61 9.32 -3.73 -7.37
CA LEU A 61 9.84 -5.05 -6.99
C LEU A 61 10.04 -5.96 -8.22
N SER A 62 9.11 -5.99 -9.16
CA SER A 62 9.20 -6.88 -10.33
C SER A 62 10.37 -6.52 -11.25
N PHE A 63 10.70 -5.23 -11.37
CA PHE A 63 11.91 -4.76 -12.06
C PHE A 63 13.22 -5.08 -11.32
N ASN A 64 13.17 -5.35 -10.02
CA ASN A 64 14.34 -5.58 -9.16
C ASN A 64 14.40 -7.00 -8.58
N LYS A 65 13.70 -7.97 -9.19
CA LYS A 65 13.60 -9.35 -8.67
C LYS A 65 14.93 -10.10 -8.57
N ASP A 66 15.94 -9.68 -9.34
CA ASP A 66 17.26 -10.29 -9.38
C ASP A 66 18.21 -9.73 -8.31
N VAL A 67 17.78 -8.72 -7.55
CA VAL A 67 18.53 -8.15 -6.42
C VAL A 67 18.54 -9.14 -5.25
N PRO A 68 19.65 -9.27 -4.49
CA PRO A 68 19.72 -10.13 -3.32
C PRO A 68 18.61 -9.86 -2.29
N LEU A 69 18.00 -10.93 -1.80
CA LEU A 69 16.98 -10.87 -0.74
C LEU A 69 17.62 -10.60 0.63
N PRO A 70 16.89 -9.96 1.57
CA PRO A 70 15.53 -9.45 1.44
C PRO A 70 15.46 -8.08 0.75
N ILE A 71 14.42 -7.86 -0.05
CA ILE A 71 14.10 -6.55 -0.65
C ILE A 71 13.10 -5.83 0.24
N LYS A 72 13.39 -4.57 0.56
CA LYS A 72 12.61 -3.74 1.50
C LYS A 72 12.43 -2.37 0.88
N LEU A 73 11.21 -2.05 0.46
CA LEU A 73 10.88 -0.81 -0.26
C LEU A 73 9.84 -0.01 0.51
N PHE A 74 9.91 1.31 0.44
CA PHE A 74 8.84 2.17 0.91
C PHE A 74 8.64 3.37 -0.02
N GLU A 75 7.44 3.93 0.01
CA GLU A 75 7.10 5.16 -0.71
C GLU A 75 6.18 6.02 0.16
N ILE A 76 6.41 7.34 0.13
CA ILE A 76 5.56 8.34 0.81
C ILE A 76 5.09 9.37 -0.21
N SER A 77 3.92 9.13 -0.80
CA SER A 77 3.42 9.95 -1.89
C SER A 77 1.90 10.12 -1.84
N ASP A 78 1.39 11.07 -2.63
CA ASP A 78 -0.04 11.33 -2.72
C ASP A 78 -0.74 10.32 -3.65
N VAL A 79 -1.96 9.96 -3.25
CA VAL A 79 -2.94 9.24 -4.07
C VAL A 79 -4.19 10.11 -4.20
N VAL A 80 -5.02 9.85 -5.22
CA VAL A 80 -6.18 10.68 -5.53
C VAL A 80 -7.46 9.88 -5.52
N TYR A 81 -8.52 10.47 -4.97
CA TYR A 81 -9.86 9.92 -4.94
C TYR A 81 -10.87 10.92 -5.48
N CYS A 82 -11.90 10.42 -6.16
CA CYS A 82 -13.11 11.20 -6.41
C CYS A 82 -13.76 11.60 -5.08
N ASP A 83 -14.09 12.88 -4.96
CA ASP A 83 -14.74 13.48 -3.80
C ASP A 83 -15.59 14.68 -4.21
N GLU A 84 -16.91 14.45 -4.31
CA GLU A 84 -17.90 15.45 -4.70
C GLU A 84 -18.04 16.61 -3.69
N THR A 85 -17.46 16.49 -2.49
CA THR A 85 -17.47 17.57 -1.50
C THR A 85 -16.41 18.65 -1.76
N THR A 86 -15.48 18.39 -2.68
CA THR A 86 -14.43 19.32 -3.08
C THR A 86 -14.81 20.09 -4.34
N ASP A 87 -14.27 21.29 -4.49
CA ASP A 87 -14.48 22.16 -5.65
C ASP A 87 -14.06 21.52 -7.00
N THR A 88 -13.01 20.71 -6.97
CA THR A 88 -12.47 20.00 -8.14
C THR A 88 -13.09 18.62 -8.35
N GLY A 89 -13.92 18.13 -7.43
CA GLY A 89 -14.47 16.78 -7.46
C GLY A 89 -13.44 15.67 -7.12
N ALA A 90 -12.25 16.03 -6.63
CA ALA A 90 -11.20 15.10 -6.27
C ALA A 90 -10.38 15.58 -5.06
N ARG A 91 -9.87 14.64 -4.25
CA ARG A 91 -8.95 14.94 -3.14
C ARG A 91 -7.65 14.18 -3.24
N ASN A 92 -6.56 14.86 -2.88
CA ASN A 92 -5.25 14.26 -2.66
C ASN A 92 -5.14 13.76 -1.21
N VAL A 93 -4.59 12.56 -1.03
CA VAL A 93 -4.33 11.96 0.29
C VAL A 93 -2.89 11.47 0.33
N ARG A 94 -2.11 11.99 1.28
CA ARG A 94 -0.73 11.53 1.49
C ARG A 94 -0.74 10.15 2.14
N LYS A 95 -0.03 9.20 1.53
CA LYS A 95 0.08 7.83 2.04
C LYS A 95 1.52 7.41 2.23
N LEU A 96 1.74 6.59 3.26
CA LEU A 96 2.93 5.78 3.42
C LEU A 96 2.57 4.34 3.06
N CYS A 97 3.42 3.72 2.25
CA CYS A 97 3.30 2.32 1.86
C CYS A 97 4.67 1.69 1.94
N ALA A 98 4.75 0.48 2.50
CA ALA A 98 6.00 -0.26 2.58
C ALA A 98 5.78 -1.73 2.22
N LEU A 99 6.79 -2.30 1.58
CA LEU A 99 6.81 -3.65 1.07
C LEU A 99 8.03 -4.39 1.61
N TYR A 100 7.81 -5.62 2.07
CA TYR A 100 8.85 -6.56 2.44
C TYR A 100 8.74 -7.82 1.57
N TYR A 101 9.84 -8.17 0.90
CA TYR A 101 9.94 -9.35 0.05
C TYR A 101 11.14 -10.21 0.44
N ASN A 102 10.87 -11.47 0.76
CA ASN A 102 11.86 -12.48 1.11
C ASN A 102 11.28 -13.89 0.86
N LYS A 103 12.09 -14.95 1.03
CA LYS A 103 11.66 -16.36 0.93
C LYS A 103 10.55 -16.74 1.91
N ARG A 104 10.38 -15.97 2.99
CA ARG A 104 9.30 -16.11 3.98
C ARG A 104 8.64 -14.76 4.15
N ALA A 105 7.32 -14.76 4.34
CA ALA A 105 6.58 -13.54 4.69
C ALA A 105 7.12 -12.99 6.01
N GLY A 106 7.36 -11.68 6.07
CA GLY A 106 7.97 -10.99 7.20
C GLY A 106 7.05 -9.91 7.74
N PHE A 107 5.93 -10.32 8.34
CA PHE A 107 4.95 -9.40 8.93
C PHE A 107 5.58 -8.55 10.04
N GLU A 108 6.47 -9.15 10.83
CA GLU A 108 7.20 -8.51 11.92
C GLU A 108 8.05 -7.32 11.48
N TYR A 109 8.60 -7.34 10.25
CA TYR A 109 9.39 -6.22 9.73
C TYR A 109 8.52 -5.01 9.40
N LEU A 110 7.34 -5.25 8.82
CA LEU A 110 6.37 -4.20 8.52
C LEU A 110 5.70 -3.68 9.79
N HIS A 111 5.43 -4.56 10.75
CA HIS A 111 4.94 -4.17 12.06
C HIS A 111 5.95 -3.30 12.81
N GLY A 112 7.24 -3.68 12.85
CA GLY A 112 8.28 -2.86 13.46
C GLY A 112 8.47 -1.50 12.76
N LEU A 113 8.26 -1.43 11.44
CA LEU A 113 8.24 -0.14 10.72
C LEU A 113 7.06 0.73 11.17
N LEU A 114 5.86 0.15 11.26
CA LEU A 114 4.67 0.82 11.78
C LEU A 114 4.90 1.35 13.19
N ASP A 115 5.40 0.50 14.09
CA ASP A 115 5.70 0.86 15.47
C ASP A 115 6.67 2.03 15.54
N ARG A 116 7.71 2.01 14.69
CA ARG A 116 8.69 3.09 14.62
C ARG A 116 8.05 4.39 14.13
N VAL A 117 7.18 4.33 13.13
CA VAL A 117 6.45 5.52 12.62
C VAL A 117 5.57 6.09 13.73
N MET A 118 4.79 5.26 14.42
CA MET A 118 3.90 5.70 15.50
C MET A 118 4.67 6.28 16.68
N GLN A 119 5.80 5.69 17.06
CA GLN A 119 6.69 6.22 18.09
C GLN A 119 7.23 7.61 17.74
N VAL A 120 7.60 7.84 16.48
CA VAL A 120 8.07 9.16 16.01
C VAL A 120 6.94 10.20 16.04
N LEU A 121 5.69 9.75 15.90
CA LEU A 121 4.49 10.58 16.00
C LEU A 121 3.97 10.73 17.44
N ASP A 122 4.68 10.16 18.43
CA ASP A 122 4.28 10.14 19.84
C ASP A 122 2.88 9.50 20.07
N ILE A 123 2.58 8.46 19.28
CA ILE A 123 1.33 7.71 19.38
C ILE A 123 1.60 6.36 20.06
N PRO A 124 1.07 6.13 21.28
CA PRO A 124 1.28 4.89 22.03
C PRO A 124 0.49 3.70 21.46
N TRP A 125 1.00 2.48 21.68
CA TRP A 125 0.29 1.24 21.38
C TRP A 125 -0.74 0.94 22.48
N GLU A 126 -1.96 1.40 22.31
CA GLU A 126 -3.06 1.21 23.27
C GLU A 126 -4.41 1.41 22.57
N LYS A 127 -5.45 0.75 23.10
CA LYS A 127 -6.82 0.85 22.55
C LYS A 127 -7.47 2.19 22.86
N GLU A 128 -7.21 2.71 24.05
CA GLU A 128 -7.73 4.00 24.51
C GLU A 128 -6.68 5.06 24.22
N GLY A 129 -7.00 6.09 23.41
CA GLY A 129 -6.08 7.20 23.14
C GLY A 129 -4.98 6.96 22.08
N GLY A 130 -4.55 5.70 21.89
CA GLY A 130 -3.47 5.30 20.98
C GLY A 130 -3.91 4.57 19.70
N TYR A 131 -2.98 3.81 19.14
CA TYR A 131 -3.22 2.93 17.98
C TYR A 131 -3.15 1.45 18.34
N TYR A 132 -3.86 0.63 17.58
CA TYR A 132 -3.87 -0.83 17.72
C TYR A 132 -4.21 -1.50 16.38
N LEU A 133 -3.93 -2.81 16.31
CA LEU A 133 -4.30 -3.65 15.17
C LEU A 133 -5.59 -4.42 15.45
N ASN A 134 -6.45 -4.50 14.43
CA ASN A 134 -7.61 -5.38 14.42
C ASN A 134 -7.55 -6.32 13.22
N ALA A 135 -7.80 -7.61 13.44
CA ALA A 135 -7.76 -8.58 12.37
C ALA A 135 -8.90 -8.35 11.37
N ILE A 136 -8.60 -8.38 10.08
CA ILE A 136 -9.59 -8.21 9.02
C ILE A 136 -9.44 -9.31 7.96
N ASN A 137 -10.52 -9.57 7.23
CA ASN A 137 -10.46 -10.27 5.95
C ASN A 137 -10.57 -9.24 4.83
N ASN A 138 -9.67 -9.32 3.86
CA ASN A 138 -9.64 -8.44 2.71
C ASN A 138 -8.95 -9.18 1.56
N ASP A 139 -9.57 -9.18 0.38
CA ASP A 139 -9.19 -10.05 -0.74
C ASP A 139 -7.85 -9.70 -1.40
N THR A 140 -7.32 -8.50 -1.12
CA THR A 140 -5.95 -8.12 -1.48
C THR A 140 -4.90 -8.90 -0.68
N PHE A 141 -5.28 -9.41 0.50
CA PHE A 141 -4.38 -10.07 1.43
C PHE A 141 -4.74 -11.55 1.62
N PHE A 142 -3.76 -12.33 2.08
CA PHE A 142 -3.96 -13.73 2.41
C PHE A 142 -4.92 -13.87 3.61
N PRO A 143 -5.89 -14.79 3.58
CA PRO A 143 -6.87 -14.95 4.65
C PRO A 143 -6.22 -15.11 6.02
N LYS A 144 -6.76 -14.42 7.04
CA LYS A 144 -6.24 -14.39 8.42
C LYS A 144 -4.81 -13.86 8.59
N ARG A 145 -4.22 -13.27 7.55
CA ARG A 145 -2.88 -12.66 7.56
C ARG A 145 -2.94 -11.17 7.22
N ALA A 146 -4.04 -10.52 7.61
CA ALA A 146 -4.26 -9.09 7.45
C ALA A 146 -4.83 -8.48 8.72
N ALA A 147 -4.44 -7.22 8.97
CA ALA A 147 -4.99 -6.39 10.02
C ALA A 147 -5.20 -4.97 9.49
N GLU A 148 -6.23 -4.31 10.02
CA GLU A 148 -6.36 -2.87 9.90
C GLU A 148 -5.66 -2.17 11.06
N ILE A 149 -5.11 -1.00 10.75
CA ILE A 149 -4.46 -0.11 11.71
C ILE A 149 -5.51 0.92 12.13
N LEU A 150 -5.87 0.93 13.41
CA LEU A 150 -6.82 1.87 13.98
C LEU A 150 -6.09 2.85 14.88
N TRP A 151 -6.47 4.12 14.81
CA TRP A 151 -6.03 5.17 15.73
C TRP A 151 -7.26 5.93 16.21
N ARG A 152 -7.47 5.96 17.54
CA ARG A 152 -8.68 6.56 18.15
C ARG A 152 -10.00 6.08 17.51
N GLY A 153 -10.09 4.78 17.24
CA GLY A 153 -11.25 4.16 16.58
C GLY A 153 -11.37 4.40 15.08
N ASN A 154 -10.52 5.24 14.48
CA ASN A 154 -10.53 5.50 13.04
C ASN A 154 -9.51 4.61 12.32
N ARG A 155 -9.94 3.95 11.24
CA ARG A 155 -9.03 3.17 10.39
C ARG A 155 -8.11 4.09 9.59
N ILE A 156 -6.82 4.04 9.88
CA ILE A 156 -5.77 4.80 9.19
C ILE A 156 -5.02 3.99 8.14
N GLY A 157 -5.05 2.66 8.23
CA GLY A 157 -4.41 1.82 7.21
C GLY A 157 -4.65 0.33 7.35
N LYS A 158 -3.89 -0.44 6.56
CA LYS A 158 -3.91 -1.91 6.52
C LYS A 158 -2.49 -2.43 6.44
N ILE A 159 -2.26 -3.58 7.07
CA ILE A 159 -1.01 -4.35 7.04
C ILE A 159 -1.35 -5.81 6.79
N GLY A 160 -0.60 -6.48 5.92
CA GLY A 160 -0.81 -7.91 5.72
C GLY A 160 0.15 -8.56 4.73
N VAL A 161 -0.01 -9.88 4.61
CA VAL A 161 0.64 -10.68 3.57
C VAL A 161 -0.24 -10.63 2.33
N LEU A 162 0.30 -10.31 1.17
CA LEU A 162 -0.51 -10.22 -0.06
C LEU A 162 -1.06 -11.59 -0.46
N HIS A 163 -2.24 -11.60 -1.07
CA HIS A 163 -2.81 -12.80 -1.66
C HIS A 163 -1.92 -13.30 -2.82
N PRO A 164 -1.69 -14.62 -2.98
CA PRO A 164 -0.91 -15.17 -4.08
C PRO A 164 -1.37 -14.68 -5.46
N ASP A 165 -2.67 -14.50 -5.65
CA ASP A 165 -3.22 -13.99 -6.91
C ASP A 165 -2.74 -12.56 -7.23
N VAL A 166 -2.65 -11.69 -6.21
CA VAL A 166 -2.13 -10.32 -6.35
C VAL A 166 -0.65 -10.34 -6.72
N ILE A 167 0.11 -11.24 -6.11
CA ILE A 167 1.54 -11.44 -6.40
C ILE A 167 1.72 -11.94 -7.84
N ASN A 168 0.94 -12.95 -8.23
CA ASN A 168 1.00 -13.56 -9.57
C ASN A 168 0.53 -12.61 -10.67
N ALA A 169 -0.49 -11.79 -10.41
CA ALA A 169 -1.00 -10.79 -11.34
C ALA A 169 0.03 -9.70 -11.71
N LEU A 170 1.15 -9.63 -10.99
CA LEU A 170 2.25 -8.69 -11.20
C LEU A 170 3.58 -9.39 -11.54
N TYR A 171 3.52 -10.68 -11.91
CA TYR A 171 4.66 -11.52 -12.31
C TYR A 171 5.75 -11.67 -11.23
N LEU A 172 5.36 -11.69 -9.95
CA LEU A 172 6.26 -11.87 -8.81
C LEU A 172 6.25 -13.33 -8.31
N PRO A 173 7.38 -13.86 -7.79
CA PRO A 173 7.38 -15.15 -7.07
C PRO A 173 6.65 -15.05 -5.70
N PRO A 174 6.19 -16.18 -5.13
CA PRO A 174 4.96 -16.27 -4.33
C PRO A 174 4.93 -15.67 -2.89
N THR A 175 5.85 -14.82 -2.45
CA THR A 175 5.83 -14.30 -1.06
C THR A 175 6.15 -12.81 -0.90
N CYS A 176 5.12 -11.95 -0.99
CA CYS A 176 5.20 -10.51 -0.74
C CYS A 176 4.31 -10.07 0.44
N SER A 177 4.79 -9.17 1.30
CA SER A 177 3.99 -8.50 2.34
C SER A 177 3.97 -6.99 2.09
N VAL A 178 2.82 -6.33 2.29
CA VAL A 178 2.63 -4.90 2.00
C VAL A 178 1.79 -4.20 3.08
N THR A 179 2.11 -2.94 3.34
CA THR A 179 1.34 -2.00 4.17
C THR A 179 0.81 -0.87 3.31
N GLY A 180 -0.45 -0.46 3.47
CA GLY A 180 -1.02 0.68 2.76
C GLY A 180 -2.06 1.40 3.61
N ASN A 181 -1.94 2.73 3.72
CA ASN A 181 -2.92 3.56 4.44
C ASN A 181 -4.22 3.75 3.65
N ARG A 182 -5.33 4.05 4.34
CA ARG A 182 -6.67 4.25 3.74
C ARG A 182 -6.72 5.49 2.88
#